data_AF-A0A1W9SK03-F1
#
_entry.id   AF-A0A1W9SK03-F1
#
_cell.length_a   1.000
_cell.length_b   1.000
_cell.length_c   1.000
_cell.angle_alpha   90.00
_cell.angle_beta   90.00
_cell.angle_gamma   90.00
#
_symmetry.space_group_name_H-M   'P 1'
#
loop_
_entity.id
_entity.type
_entity.pdbx_description
1 polymer ?
#
loop_
_entity_poly.entity_id
_entity_poly.type
_entity_poly.pdbx_seq_one_letter_code
_entity_poly.pdbx_strand_id
1 'polypeptide(L)'
;MKYYMRDFLKKTFYKENEINTKGNFDFTINDENKIAVIIETKAPKSKNEMLTKDNFNVKSMYQILLYFLQERIIHENNDMKNIIVTNFYEWFIFDANDFEKLFYENNELKKEFLDWNNNKKTSKKTNL
;
A
#
# COMPACT_ATOMS: atom_id res chain seq x y z
N MET A 1 -8.48 13.55 8.90
CA MET A 1 -7.08 13.11 9.08
C MET A 1 -6.37 12.94 7.74
N LYS A 2 -6.89 12.12 6.83
CA LYS A 2 -6.36 11.89 5.46
C LYS A 2 -5.89 13.19 4.77
N TYR A 3 -6.76 14.19 4.65
CA TYR A 3 -6.42 15.48 4.01
C TYR A 3 -5.25 16.23 4.67
N TYR A 4 -5.06 16.14 5.98
CA TYR A 4 -3.96 16.82 6.67
C TYR A 4 -2.60 16.23 6.29
N MET A 5 -2.51 14.90 6.10
CA MET A 5 -1.24 14.29 5.68
C MET A 5 -0.87 14.68 4.26
N ARG A 6 -1.86 14.65 3.35
CA ARG A 6 -1.68 15.12 1.97
C ARG A 6 -1.13 16.53 1.95
N ASP A 7 -1.81 17.42 2.66
CA ASP A 7 -1.49 18.84 2.65
C ASP A 7 -0.16 19.11 3.34
N PHE A 8 0.19 18.35 4.39
CA PHE A 8 1.51 18.39 5.02
C PHE A 8 2.62 17.98 4.05
N LEU A 9 2.48 16.84 3.38
CA LEU A 9 3.47 16.33 2.42
C LEU A 9 3.66 17.32 1.26
N LYS A 10 2.56 17.85 0.71
CA LYS A 10 2.57 18.85 -0.37
C LYS A 10 3.18 20.19 0.02
N LYS A 11 3.00 20.63 1.28
CA LYS A 11 3.52 21.93 1.73
C LYS A 11 4.97 21.88 2.19
N THR A 12 5.47 20.70 2.58
CA THR A 12 6.77 20.58 3.24
C THR A 12 7.84 19.98 2.35
N PHE A 13 7.52 18.93 1.59
CA PHE A 13 8.54 18.09 0.94
C PHE A 13 8.32 17.86 -0.55
N TYR A 14 7.07 17.85 -1.03
CA TYR A 14 6.72 17.38 -2.37
C TYR A 14 5.88 18.37 -3.16
N LYS A 15 6.07 18.43 -4.47
CA LYS A 15 5.21 19.22 -5.37
C LYS A 15 3.83 18.58 -5.50
N GLU A 16 2.82 19.34 -5.93
CA GLU A 16 1.43 18.85 -5.97
C GLU A 16 1.22 17.61 -6.84
N ASN A 17 2.02 17.45 -7.89
CA ASN A 17 1.99 16.33 -8.85
C ASN A 17 2.72 15.08 -8.36
N GLU A 18 3.48 15.17 -7.27
CA GLU A 18 4.24 14.06 -6.69
C GLU A 18 3.40 13.29 -5.65
N ILE A 19 2.31 13.87 -5.14
CA ILE A 19 1.40 13.23 -4.18
C ILE A 19 0.04 12.96 -4.83
N ASN A 20 -0.30 11.67 -5.00
CA ASN A 20 -1.60 11.26 -5.53
C ASN A 20 -2.52 10.70 -4.44
N THR A 21 -3.80 11.04 -4.54
CA THR A 21 -4.91 10.43 -3.78
C THR A 21 -5.94 9.77 -4.70
N LYS A 22 -5.62 9.60 -5.99
CA LYS A 22 -6.53 9.01 -6.98
C LYS A 22 -6.34 7.49 -6.97
N GLY A 23 -7.44 6.77 -6.73
CA GLY A 23 -7.49 5.31 -6.79
C GLY A 23 -7.87 4.67 -5.45
N ASN A 24 -7.52 3.39 -5.30
CA ASN A 24 -7.82 2.61 -4.10
C ASN A 24 -6.85 2.89 -2.94
N PHE A 25 -5.73 3.56 -3.20
CA PHE A 25 -4.70 3.85 -2.20
C PHE A 25 -5.04 5.08 -1.36
N ASP A 26 -4.55 5.12 -0.12
CA ASP A 26 -4.67 6.31 0.70
C ASP A 26 -3.82 7.46 0.16
N PHE A 27 -2.53 7.21 -0.05
CA PHE A 27 -1.60 8.12 -0.73
C PHE A 27 -0.51 7.36 -1.48
N THR A 28 0.03 8.00 -2.51
CA THR A 28 1.28 7.59 -3.14
C THR A 28 2.22 8.78 -3.32
N ILE A 29 3.52 8.50 -3.31
CA ILE A 29 4.57 9.42 -3.77
C ILE A 29 5.06 8.90 -5.11
N ASN A 30 5.08 9.78 -6.12
CA ASN A 30 5.48 9.44 -7.46
C ASN A 30 6.91 9.94 -7.76
N ASP A 31 7.67 9.13 -8.49
CA ASP A 31 8.98 9.47 -9.07
C ASP A 31 8.89 9.24 -10.58
N GLU A 32 9.22 10.25 -11.38
CA GLU A 32 9.17 10.21 -12.87
C GLU A 32 7.90 9.55 -13.47
N ASN A 33 6.74 9.78 -12.85
CA ASN A 33 5.40 9.26 -13.18
C ASN A 33 5.05 7.84 -12.70
N LYS A 34 5.95 7.14 -12.00
CA LYS A 34 5.67 5.85 -11.37
C LYS A 34 5.50 6.00 -9.87
N ILE A 35 4.74 5.10 -9.26
CA ILE A 35 4.59 5.09 -7.80
C ILE A 35 5.89 4.56 -7.20
N ALA A 36 6.57 5.41 -6.43
CA ALA A 36 7.79 5.08 -5.70
C ALA A 36 7.51 4.75 -4.22
N VAL A 37 6.45 5.33 -3.64
CA VAL A 37 6.05 5.05 -2.25
C VAL A 37 4.54 4.86 -2.15
N ILE A 38 4.11 3.81 -1.47
CA ILE A 38 2.71 3.59 -1.07
C ILE A 38 2.57 3.98 0.40
N ILE A 39 1.53 4.74 0.75
CA ILE A 39 1.24 5.10 2.14
C ILE A 39 -0.21 4.80 2.48
N GLU A 40 -0.42 3.92 3.47
CA GLU A 40 -1.70 3.61 4.07
C GLU A 40 -1.85 4.33 5.41
N THR A 41 -2.96 5.03 5.62
CA THR A 41 -3.21 5.75 6.87
C THR A 41 -4.34 5.14 7.67
N LYS A 42 -4.19 5.11 9.00
CA LYS A 42 -5.24 4.70 9.93
C LYS A 42 -5.61 5.81 10.88
N ALA A 43 -6.86 5.81 11.32
CA ALA A 43 -7.27 6.66 12.42
C ALA A 43 -6.55 6.19 13.69
N PRO A 44 -6.12 7.09 14.58
CA PRO A 44 -5.44 6.72 15.84
C PRO A 44 -6.23 5.74 16.72
N LYS A 45 -7.56 5.70 16.57
CA LYS A 45 -8.46 4.82 17.33
C LYS A 45 -8.66 3.44 16.68
N SER A 46 -8.20 3.20 15.45
CA SER A 46 -8.40 1.95 14.71
C SER A 46 -7.40 0.85 15.12
N LYS A 47 -7.38 0.48 16.40
CA LYS A 47 -6.40 -0.49 16.94
C LYS A 47 -6.40 -1.85 16.23
N ASN A 48 -7.55 -2.30 15.74
CA ASN A 48 -7.68 -3.61 15.07
C ASN A 48 -7.31 -3.57 13.59
N GLU A 49 -7.09 -2.39 13.02
CA GLU A 49 -6.72 -2.23 11.60
C GLU A 49 -5.25 -1.84 11.41
N MET A 50 -4.55 -1.47 12.48
CA MET A 50 -3.18 -0.95 12.47
C MET A 50 -2.19 -2.05 12.85
N LEU A 51 -1.01 -2.03 12.21
CA LEU A 51 0.11 -2.90 12.58
C LEU A 51 0.57 -2.64 14.02
N THR A 52 0.95 -3.71 14.72
CA THR A 52 1.75 -3.62 15.94
C THR A 52 3.00 -4.48 15.80
N LYS A 53 4.00 -4.27 16.65
CA LYS A 53 5.22 -5.11 16.65
C LYS A 53 4.92 -6.60 16.86
N ASP A 54 3.82 -6.90 17.54
CA ASP A 54 3.40 -8.26 17.86
C ASP A 54 2.35 -8.82 16.90
N ASN A 55 1.73 -7.98 16.07
CA ASN A 55 0.66 -8.39 15.17
C ASN A 55 0.67 -7.63 13.83
N PHE A 56 1.10 -8.34 12.79
CA PHE A 56 1.05 -7.88 11.40
C PHE A 56 -0.21 -8.37 10.67
N ASN A 57 -0.97 -9.29 11.26
CA ASN A 57 -2.12 -9.93 10.61
C ASN A 57 -3.39 -9.07 10.78
N VAL A 58 -3.35 -7.88 10.20
CA VAL A 58 -4.38 -6.84 10.33
C VAL A 58 -4.70 -6.22 8.97
N LYS A 59 -5.81 -5.49 8.91
CA LYS A 59 -6.34 -4.90 7.69
C LYS A 59 -5.32 -4.08 6.90
N SER A 60 -4.55 -3.20 7.56
CA SER A 60 -3.56 -2.38 6.85
C SER A 60 -2.49 -3.20 6.15
N MET A 61 -2.09 -4.35 6.71
CA MET A 61 -1.11 -5.24 6.09
C MET A 61 -1.65 -5.83 4.79
N TYR A 62 -2.90 -6.29 4.80
CA TYR A 62 -3.54 -6.83 3.59
C TYR A 62 -3.74 -5.76 2.52
N GLN A 63 -4.08 -4.53 2.92
CA GLN A 63 -4.23 -3.42 1.98
C GLN A 63 -2.90 -3.09 1.31
N ILE A 64 -1.81 -2.90 2.08
CA ILE A 64 -0.51 -2.59 1.48
C ILE A 64 0.03 -3.74 0.63
N LEU A 65 -0.24 -5.00 1.01
CA LEU A 65 0.12 -6.16 0.20
C LEU A 65 -0.65 -6.19 -1.12
N LEU A 66 -1.96 -5.95 -1.09
CA LEU A 66 -2.79 -5.87 -2.29
C LEU A 66 -2.28 -4.77 -3.24
N TYR A 67 -1.98 -3.61 -2.68
CA TYR A 67 -1.45 -2.44 -3.37
C TYR A 67 -0.09 -2.70 -4.03
N PHE A 68 0.82 -3.31 -3.28
CA PHE A 68 2.11 -3.74 -3.82
C PHE A 68 1.94 -4.72 -4.99
N LEU A 69 1.11 -5.76 -4.84
CA LEU A 69 0.88 -6.75 -5.90
C LEU A 69 0.23 -6.13 -7.16
N GLN A 70 -0.69 -5.18 -6.99
CA GLN A 70 -1.28 -4.44 -8.11
C GLN A 70 -0.23 -3.66 -8.89
N GLU A 71 0.57 -2.84 -8.21
CA GLU A 71 1.66 -2.08 -8.84
C GLU A 71 2.66 -3.01 -9.53
N ARG A 72 3.09 -4.05 -8.81
CA ARG A 72 4.15 -4.93 -9.28
C ARG A 72 3.75 -5.82 -10.45
N ILE A 73 2.54 -6.37 -10.44
CA ILE A 73 2.07 -7.39 -11.39
C ILE A 73 1.22 -6.78 -12.51
N ILE A 74 0.31 -5.86 -12.19
CA ILE A 74 -0.65 -5.31 -13.16
C ILE A 74 -0.08 -4.09 -13.86
N HIS A 75 0.63 -3.23 -13.12
CA HIS A 75 1.27 -2.03 -13.66
C HIS A 75 2.74 -2.23 -14.02
N GLU A 76 3.27 -3.44 -13.82
CA GLU A 76 4.67 -3.82 -14.10
C GLU A 76 5.69 -2.84 -13.50
N ASN A 77 5.36 -2.27 -12.34
CA ASN A 77 6.16 -1.26 -11.68
C ASN A 77 7.27 -1.90 -10.83
N ASN A 78 8.52 -1.73 -11.25
CA ASN A 78 9.73 -2.20 -10.56
C ASN A 78 10.45 -1.09 -9.76
N ASP A 79 9.88 0.13 -9.74
CA ASP A 79 10.54 1.32 -9.19
C ASP A 79 10.01 1.70 -7.80
N MET A 80 9.20 0.83 -7.19
CA MET A 80 8.76 0.99 -5.81
C MET A 80 9.96 0.92 -4.86
N LYS A 81 10.06 1.90 -3.97
CA LYS A 81 11.15 2.04 -3.00
C LYS A 81 10.70 1.66 -1.60
N ASN A 82 9.54 2.18 -1.17
CA ASN A 82 9.06 2.00 0.20
C ASN A 82 7.55 1.81 0.27
N ILE A 83 7.10 1.14 1.33
CA ILE A 83 5.70 0.97 1.69
C ILE A 83 5.54 1.41 3.14
N ILE A 84 4.57 2.29 3.41
CA ILE A 84 4.41 2.93 4.72
C ILE A 84 3.00 2.68 5.24
N VAL A 85 2.90 2.33 6.53
CA VAL A 85 1.63 2.35 7.29
C VAL A 85 1.80 3.27 8.48
N THR A 86 0.84 4.18 8.69
CA THR A 86 0.89 5.09 9.84
C THR A 86 -0.48 5.44 10.40
N ASN A 87 -0.53 5.66 11.72
CA ASN A 87 -1.64 6.30 12.41
C ASN A 87 -1.27 7.72 12.92
N PHE A 88 -0.22 8.33 12.34
CA PHE A 88 0.47 9.57 12.72
C PHE A 88 1.34 9.50 13.98
N TYR A 89 1.08 8.57 14.89
CA TYR A 89 1.89 8.37 16.10
C TYR A 89 2.92 7.26 15.92
N GLU A 90 2.55 6.22 15.19
CA GLU A 90 3.36 5.04 14.89
C GLU A 90 3.58 4.94 13.39
N TRP A 91 4.78 4.52 13.01
CA TRP A 91 5.23 4.41 11.63
C TRP A 91 5.87 3.06 11.39
N PHE A 92 5.32 2.32 10.44
CA PHE A 92 5.91 1.11 9.90
C PHE A 92 6.35 1.42 8.47
N ILE A 93 7.65 1.29 8.22
CA ILE A 93 8.28 1.61 6.95
C ILE A 93 8.99 0.33 6.48
N PHE A 94 8.61 -0.14 5.30
CA PHE A 94 9.14 -1.36 4.70
C PHE A 94 9.91 -1.00 3.42
N ASP A 95 11.07 -1.63 3.25
CA ASP A 95 11.75 -1.66 1.96
C ASP A 95 10.93 -2.51 0.99
N ALA A 96 10.68 -2.00 -0.23
CA ALA A 96 9.93 -2.74 -1.24
C ALA A 96 10.60 -4.07 -1.62
N ASN A 97 11.93 -4.19 -1.47
CA ASN A 97 12.67 -5.43 -1.72
C ASN A 97 12.28 -6.54 -0.74
N ASP A 98 11.84 -6.21 0.48
CA ASP A 98 11.34 -7.22 1.41
C ASP A 98 9.99 -7.76 0.92
N PHE A 99 9.14 -6.90 0.35
CA PHE A 99 7.89 -7.33 -0.27
C PHE A 99 8.11 -8.16 -1.53
N GLU A 100 9.14 -7.84 -2.32
CA GLU A 100 9.56 -8.66 -3.46
C GLU A 100 9.88 -10.10 -2.99
N LYS A 101 10.81 -10.24 -2.05
CA LYS A 101 11.27 -11.55 -1.56
C LYS A 101 10.18 -12.34 -0.84
N LEU A 102 9.39 -11.67 0.00
CA LEU A 102 8.41 -12.35 0.85
C LEU A 102 7.11 -12.66 0.12
N PHE A 103 6.69 -11.83 -0.82
CA PHE A 103 5.36 -11.94 -1.44
C PHE A 103 5.40 -12.11 -2.96
N TYR A 104 6.15 -11.27 -3.69
CA TYR A 104 6.19 -11.40 -5.15
C TYR A 104 6.89 -12.67 -5.60
N GLU A 105 7.97 -13.10 -4.93
CA GLU A 105 8.66 -14.35 -5.30
C GLU A 105 7.82 -15.60 -4.98
N ASN A 106 6.79 -15.48 -4.14
CA ASN A 106 5.86 -16.58 -3.85
C ASN A 106 4.92 -16.84 -5.05
N ASN A 107 5.21 -17.92 -5.79
CA ASN A 107 4.46 -18.31 -6.98
C ASN A 107 3.00 -18.70 -6.70
N GLU A 108 2.71 -19.25 -5.53
CA GLU A 108 1.35 -19.61 -5.12
C GLU A 108 0.52 -18.35 -4.91
N LEU A 109 1.04 -17.40 -4.12
CA LEU A 109 0.38 -16.12 -3.86
C LEU A 109 0.14 -15.33 -5.16
N LYS A 110 1.15 -15.25 -6.04
CA LYS A 110 1.00 -14.61 -7.36
C LYS A 110 -0.15 -15.21 -8.17
N LYS A 111 -0.23 -16.54 -8.20
CA LYS A 111 -1.30 -17.24 -8.91
C LYS A 111 -2.66 -16.92 -8.30
N GLU A 112 -2.78 -16.97 -6.98
CA GLU A 112 -4.04 -16.63 -6.29
C GLU A 112 -4.50 -15.19 -6.56
N PHE A 113 -3.56 -14.25 -6.55
CA PHE A 113 -3.81 -12.84 -6.87
C PHE A 113 -4.30 -12.69 -8.31
N LEU A 114 -3.63 -13.30 -9.29
CA LEU A 114 -4.02 -13.25 -10.70
C LEU A 114 -5.39 -13.89 -10.95
N ASP A 115 -5.69 -15.01 -10.31
CA ASP A 115 -6.99 -15.68 -10.43
C ASP A 115 -8.12 -14.83 -9.82
N TRP A 116 -7.87 -14.18 -8.68
CA TRP A 116 -8.79 -13.21 -8.10
C TRP A 116 -9.00 -11.99 -9.01
N ASN A 117 -7.92 -11.39 -9.50
CA ASN A 117 -7.95 -10.19 -10.35
C ASN A 117 -8.68 -10.44 -11.69
N ASN A 118 -8.52 -11.63 -12.26
CA ASN A 118 -9.17 -12.02 -13.52
C ASN A 118 -10.64 -12.44 -13.36
N ASN A 119 -11.27 -12.15 -12.22
CA ASN A 119 -12.65 -12.55 -11.89
C ASN A 119 -12.91 -14.07 -11.98
N LYS A 120 -11.88 -14.92 -11.83
CA LYS A 120 -12.06 -16.38 -11.82
C LYS A 120 -12.59 -16.91 -10.48
N LYS A 121 -12.70 -16.05 -9.46
CA LYS A 121 -13.36 -16.35 -8.17
C LYS A 121 -14.76 -15.73 -8.13
N THR A 122 -15.75 -16.49 -7.67
CA THR A 122 -17.19 -16.18 -7.74
C THR A 122 -17.69 -15.11 -6.75
N SER A 123 -16.85 -14.60 -5.85
CA SER A 123 -17.22 -13.53 -4.91
C SER A 123 -16.41 -12.24 -5.15
N LYS A 124 -17.10 -11.18 -5.59
CA LYS A 124 -16.52 -9.81 -5.75
C LYS A 124 -16.51 -8.99 -4.46
N LYS A 125 -16.91 -9.55 -3.32
CA LYS A 125 -17.03 -8.81 -2.07
C LYS A 125 -15.71 -8.80 -1.33
N THR A 126 -14.90 -7.79 -1.61
CA THR A 126 -13.79 -7.37 -0.74
C THR A 126 -14.38 -6.58 0.42
N ASN A 127 -14.91 -7.26 1.43
CA ASN A 127 -15.21 -6.63 2.72
C ASN A 127 -13.90 -6.59 3.52
N LEU A 128 -12.98 -5.70 3.12
CA LEU A 128 -11.83 -5.30 3.94
C LEU A 128 -12.26 -4.17 4.86
#